data_AF-A0A1E4IA68-F1
#
_entry.id   AF-A0A1E4IA68-F1
#
_cell.length_a   1.000
_cell.length_b   1.000
_cell.length_c   1.000
_cell.angle_alpha   90.00
_cell.angle_beta   90.00
_cell.angle_gamma   90.00
#
_symmetry.space_group_name_H-M   'P 1'
#
loop_
_entity.id
_entity.type
_entity.pdbx_description
1 polymer ?
#
loop_
_entity_poly.entity_id
_entity_poly.type
_entity_poly.pdbx_seq_one_letter_code
_entity_poly.pdbx_strand_id
1 'polypeptide(L)'
;MLARIKTGPSRVVVWHVDRLYRRPRELEDLIDLVESHPIRIEAVMGAAFDLNTHEGRLMARQLVAMAAYESGHKADRIRRANRQKAERGDWHGAPKFGYGLGGVVIPEQAVVVREMADRFLAGQSLRSITKWLNEESGVPSPRADKGTLGVWHATTVKSILVSAPALEELVSGAVIARLAVTELPTPSPDSSGVVGDAMARIVAARARLEDLARDYGAGALSRAEFHAARVAAQGAIHDAELALGKVNRASALKGLPIGDEAALRYAWAEEWSIPQKRAILTSLIDTLVVNPDPNCGSRFRPERVDLLFKA
;
A
#
# COMPACT_ATOMS: atom_id res chain seq x y z
N MET A 1 -37.87 6.87 -1.37
CA MET A 1 -38.54 5.68 -0.78
C MET A 1 -38.93 5.94 0.68
N LEU A 2 -37.97 6.13 1.59
CA LEU A 2 -38.23 6.36 3.03
C LEU A 2 -39.19 7.53 3.33
N ALA A 3 -39.13 8.62 2.56
CA ALA A 3 -40.05 9.76 2.73
C ALA A 3 -41.52 9.44 2.37
N ARG A 4 -41.77 8.57 1.37
CA ARG A 4 -43.12 8.14 0.97
C ARG A 4 -43.74 7.15 1.95
N ILE A 5 -42.88 6.34 2.58
CA ILE A 5 -43.27 5.34 3.57
C ILE A 5 -43.90 5.99 4.81
N LYS A 6 -43.41 7.17 5.22
CA LYS A 6 -43.92 7.91 6.38
C LYS A 6 -45.27 8.59 6.15
N THR A 7 -45.75 8.65 4.90
CA THR A 7 -46.94 9.42 4.52
C THR A 7 -48.18 8.58 4.22
N GLY A 8 -48.08 7.24 4.25
CA GLY A 8 -49.23 6.36 3.99
C GLY A 8 -48.86 4.89 3.72
N PRO A 9 -49.87 4.01 3.59
CA PRO A 9 -49.65 2.58 3.37
C PRO A 9 -48.81 2.33 2.11
N SER A 10 -47.75 1.55 2.27
CA SER A 10 -46.72 1.38 1.23
C SER A 10 -46.37 -0.09 1.04
N ARG A 11 -46.36 -0.57 -0.21
CA ARG A 11 -45.86 -1.90 -0.55
C ARG A 11 -44.50 -1.79 -1.25
N VAL A 12 -43.53 -2.56 -0.79
CA VAL A 12 -42.15 -2.57 -1.27
C VAL A 12 -41.85 -3.95 -1.82
N VAL A 13 -41.58 -4.04 -3.13
CA VAL A 13 -41.21 -5.30 -3.78
C VAL A 13 -39.71 -5.29 -4.06
N VAL A 14 -39.00 -6.31 -3.61
CA VAL A 14 -37.56 -6.46 -3.83
C VAL A 14 -37.22 -7.84 -4.34
N TRP A 15 -36.14 -7.95 -5.12
CA TRP A 15 -35.67 -9.27 -5.57
C TRP A 15 -35.21 -10.14 -4.39
N HIS A 16 -34.48 -9.55 -3.45
CA HIS A 16 -34.02 -10.19 -2.21
C HIS A 16 -33.89 -9.13 -1.11
N VAL A 17 -34.10 -9.52 0.16
CA VAL A 17 -34.21 -8.57 1.30
C VAL A 17 -32.88 -7.88 1.62
N ASP A 18 -31.76 -8.53 1.31
CA ASP A 18 -30.39 -7.99 1.42
C ASP A 18 -30.11 -6.75 0.53
N ARG A 19 -31.02 -6.39 -0.37
CA ARG A 19 -30.93 -5.16 -1.19
C ARG A 19 -31.48 -3.93 -0.47
N LEU A 20 -32.17 -4.09 0.65
CA LEU A 20 -32.76 -3.00 1.42
C LEU A 20 -31.79 -2.39 2.45
N TYR A 21 -30.71 -3.08 2.77
CA TYR A 21 -29.73 -2.65 3.75
C TYR A 21 -28.32 -3.08 3.32
N ARG A 22 -27.31 -2.30 3.70
CA ARG A 22 -25.89 -2.60 3.49
C ARG A 22 -25.15 -2.86 4.81
N ARG A 23 -25.71 -2.39 5.92
CA ARG A 23 -25.13 -2.52 7.27
C ARG A 23 -26.14 -3.15 8.22
N PRO A 24 -25.69 -3.90 9.25
CA PRO A 24 -26.59 -4.45 10.27
C PRO A 24 -27.51 -3.43 10.94
N ARG A 25 -27.01 -2.22 11.19
CA ARG A 25 -27.82 -1.13 11.76
C ARG A 25 -28.98 -0.70 10.86
N GLU A 26 -28.77 -0.70 9.54
CA GLU A 26 -29.81 -0.32 8.57
C GLU A 26 -30.94 -1.36 8.51
N LEU A 27 -30.67 -2.63 8.86
CA LEU A 27 -31.71 -3.64 9.03
C LEU A 27 -32.59 -3.33 10.25
N GLU A 28 -32.00 -2.95 11.39
CA GLU A 28 -32.80 -2.59 12.57
C GLU A 28 -33.66 -1.35 12.31
N ASP A 29 -33.10 -0.32 11.67
CA ASP A 29 -33.85 0.87 11.26
C ASP A 29 -35.03 0.51 10.33
N LEU A 30 -34.88 -0.53 9.49
CA LEU A 30 -35.93 -1.04 8.60
C LEU A 30 -36.99 -1.84 9.36
N ILE A 31 -36.60 -2.63 10.37
CA ILE A 31 -37.52 -3.38 11.23
C ILE A 31 -38.38 -2.40 12.02
N ASP A 32 -37.78 -1.39 12.64
CA ASP A 32 -38.50 -0.34 13.36
C ASP A 32 -39.50 0.39 12.47
N LEU A 33 -39.14 0.61 11.20
CA LEU A 33 -40.01 1.24 10.21
C LEU A 33 -41.23 0.36 9.88
N VAL A 34 -41.02 -0.94 9.71
CA VAL A 34 -42.09 -1.93 9.46
C VAL A 34 -43.00 -2.10 10.68
N GLU A 35 -42.48 -1.98 11.90
CA GLU A 35 -43.28 -2.03 13.13
C GLU A 35 -44.11 -0.76 13.36
N SER A 36 -43.55 0.41 13.04
CA SER A 36 -44.17 1.70 13.33
C SER A 36 -45.12 2.21 12.24
N HIS A 37 -45.09 1.62 11.03
CA HIS A 37 -45.87 2.09 9.89
C HIS A 37 -46.49 0.92 9.11
N PRO A 38 -47.64 1.11 8.45
CA PRO A 38 -48.32 0.08 7.65
C PRO A 38 -47.59 -0.15 6.30
N ILE A 39 -46.42 -0.79 6.37
CA ILE A 39 -45.58 -1.13 5.22
C ILE A 39 -45.60 -2.64 5.03
N ARG A 40 -45.65 -3.09 3.78
CA ARG A 40 -45.47 -4.50 3.45
C ARG A 40 -44.28 -4.69 2.52
N ILE A 41 -43.29 -5.45 2.97
CA ILE A 41 -42.12 -5.85 2.17
C ILE A 41 -42.37 -7.24 1.59
N GLU A 42 -42.32 -7.38 0.26
CA GLU A 42 -42.50 -8.64 -0.46
C GLU A 42 -41.22 -8.95 -1.27
N ALA A 43 -40.56 -10.07 -0.97
CA ALA A 43 -39.37 -10.52 -1.68
C ALA A 43 -39.73 -11.52 -2.78
N VAL A 44 -39.21 -11.33 -3.99
CA VAL A 44 -39.46 -12.22 -5.14
C VAL A 44 -38.73 -13.56 -4.98
N MET A 45 -37.51 -13.54 -4.42
CA MET A 45 -36.73 -14.72 -4.05
C MET A 45 -36.56 -14.80 -2.53
N GLY A 46 -36.74 -15.99 -1.96
CA GLY A 46 -36.56 -16.24 -0.52
C GLY A 46 -37.79 -15.88 0.33
N ALA A 47 -38.93 -16.54 0.07
CA ALA A 47 -40.19 -16.34 0.80
C ALA A 47 -40.13 -16.62 2.32
N ALA A 48 -39.01 -17.12 2.84
CA ALA A 48 -38.78 -17.36 4.27
C ALA A 48 -38.39 -16.09 5.08
N PHE A 49 -38.27 -14.93 4.43
CA PHE A 49 -37.78 -13.68 5.05
C PHE A 49 -38.85 -12.58 5.09
N ASP A 50 -40.07 -12.93 5.51
CA ASP A 50 -41.11 -11.93 5.71
C ASP A 50 -40.79 -11.06 6.94
N LEU A 51 -40.25 -9.86 6.71
CA LEU A 51 -39.94 -8.88 7.76
C LEU A 51 -41.18 -8.37 8.52
N ASN A 52 -42.39 -8.67 8.04
CA ASN A 52 -43.63 -8.38 8.75
C ASN A 52 -43.90 -9.40 9.89
N THR A 53 -43.16 -10.50 9.93
CA THR A 53 -43.28 -11.57 10.95
C THR A 53 -42.10 -11.55 11.92
N HIS A 54 -42.32 -12.03 13.15
CA HIS A 54 -41.26 -12.11 14.16
C HIS A 54 -40.16 -13.11 13.74
N GLU A 55 -40.54 -14.24 13.14
CA GLU A 55 -39.65 -15.28 12.63
C GLU A 55 -38.79 -14.77 11.47
N GLY A 56 -39.40 -14.06 10.50
CA GLY A 56 -38.66 -13.48 9.38
C GLY A 56 -37.67 -12.40 9.81
N ARG A 57 -38.01 -11.59 10.83
CA ARG A 57 -37.07 -10.63 11.44
C ARG A 57 -35.89 -11.33 12.11
N LEU A 58 -36.13 -12.41 12.87
CA LEU A 58 -35.05 -13.18 13.51
C LEU A 58 -34.10 -13.78 12.47
N MET A 59 -34.63 -14.41 11.43
CA MET A 59 -33.82 -14.99 10.35
C MET A 59 -33.02 -13.93 9.60
N ALA A 60 -33.62 -12.76 9.32
CA ALA A 60 -32.92 -11.65 8.69
C ALA A 60 -31.73 -11.15 9.54
N ARG A 61 -31.91 -10.98 10.86
CA ARG A 61 -30.83 -10.60 11.78
C ARG A 61 -29.68 -11.61 11.76
N GLN A 62 -29.99 -12.90 11.82
CA GLN A 62 -28.98 -13.96 11.79
C GLN A 62 -28.17 -13.96 10.48
N LEU A 63 -28.83 -13.84 9.33
CA LEU A 63 -28.14 -13.78 8.04
C LEU A 63 -27.25 -12.53 7.91
N VAL A 64 -27.74 -11.37 8.35
CA VAL A 64 -26.96 -10.13 8.31
C VAL A 64 -25.76 -10.17 9.23
N ALA A 65 -25.92 -10.75 10.42
CA ALA A 65 -24.80 -10.99 11.34
C ALA A 65 -23.75 -11.92 10.69
N MET A 66 -24.18 -13.01 10.05
CA MET A 66 -23.29 -13.94 9.37
C MET A 66 -22.55 -13.31 8.18
N ALA A 67 -23.26 -12.55 7.34
CA ALA A 67 -22.66 -11.82 6.23
C ALA A 67 -21.66 -10.74 6.69
N ALA A 68 -21.95 -10.05 7.79
CA ALA A 68 -21.04 -9.08 8.41
C ALA A 68 -19.79 -9.78 8.98
N TYR A 69 -19.96 -10.93 9.64
CA TYR A 69 -18.88 -11.77 10.15
C TYR A 69 -17.94 -12.25 9.03
N GLU A 70 -18.49 -12.77 7.94
CA GLU A 70 -17.72 -13.23 6.77
C GLU A 70 -16.97 -12.08 6.09
N SER A 71 -17.63 -10.92 5.94
CA SER A 71 -17.02 -9.71 5.38
C SER A 71 -15.86 -9.22 6.24
N GLY A 72 -16.01 -9.23 7.57
CA GLY A 72 -14.95 -8.90 8.52
C GLY A 72 -13.74 -9.83 8.39
N HIS A 73 -13.97 -11.15 8.38
CA HIS A 73 -12.91 -12.14 8.20
C HIS A 73 -12.19 -11.99 6.86
N LYS A 74 -12.92 -11.70 5.78
CA LYS A 74 -12.34 -11.43 4.47
C LYS A 74 -11.50 -10.16 4.48
N ALA A 75 -12.00 -9.08 5.10
CA ALA A 75 -11.27 -7.83 5.24
C ALA A 75 -9.97 -8.03 6.06
N ASP A 76 -10.01 -8.82 7.13
CA ASP A 76 -8.83 -9.15 7.92
C ASP A 76 -7.83 -9.98 7.14
N ARG A 77 -8.28 -10.97 6.35
CA ARG A 77 -7.40 -11.74 5.47
C ARG A 77 -6.72 -10.85 4.43
N ILE A 78 -7.47 -9.94 3.80
CA ILE A 78 -6.92 -8.98 2.83
C ILE A 78 -5.92 -8.05 3.52
N ARG A 79 -6.25 -7.51 4.70
CA ARG A 79 -5.36 -6.64 5.48
C ARG A 79 -4.07 -7.37 5.86
N ARG A 80 -4.16 -8.61 6.34
CA ARG A 80 -2.97 -9.43 6.66
C ARG A 80 -2.14 -9.71 5.41
N ALA A 81 -2.75 -10.12 4.30
CA ALA A 81 -2.04 -10.39 3.06
C ALA A 81 -1.35 -9.13 2.50
N ASN A 82 -2.01 -7.98 2.58
CA ASN A 82 -1.44 -6.69 2.16
C ASN A 82 -0.28 -6.28 3.07
N ARG A 83 -0.43 -6.45 4.39
CA ARG A 83 0.66 -6.19 5.35
C ARG A 83 1.87 -7.08 5.08
N GLN A 84 1.65 -8.38 4.89
CA GLN A 84 2.73 -9.33 4.61
C GLN A 84 3.48 -9.00 3.32
N LYS A 85 2.76 -8.65 2.24
CA LYS A 85 3.38 -8.17 1.01
C LYS A 85 4.17 -6.87 1.23
N ALA A 86 3.68 -5.96 2.07
CA ALA A 86 4.36 -4.69 2.35
C ALA A 86 5.66 -4.92 3.16
N GLU A 87 5.62 -5.81 4.15
CA GLU A 87 6.79 -6.23 4.94
C GLU A 87 7.87 -6.89 4.08
N ARG A 88 7.49 -7.66 3.05
CA ARG A 88 8.43 -8.21 2.06
C ARG A 88 8.93 -7.20 1.03
N GLY A 89 8.40 -5.97 1.04
CA GLY A 89 8.70 -4.95 0.04
C GLY A 89 8.12 -5.25 -1.34
N ASP A 90 7.16 -6.17 -1.44
CA ASP A 90 6.51 -6.51 -2.71
C ASP A 90 5.71 -5.31 -3.23
N TRP A 91 5.66 -5.17 -4.56
CA TRP A 91 4.83 -4.16 -5.20
C TRP A 91 3.34 -4.35 -4.88
N HIS A 92 2.68 -3.23 -4.57
CA HIS A 92 1.26 -3.19 -4.22
C HIS A 92 0.42 -2.47 -5.27
N GLY A 93 -0.71 -3.10 -5.61
CA GLY A 93 -1.68 -2.52 -6.54
C GLY A 93 -1.27 -2.62 -8.00
N ALA A 94 -2.02 -1.92 -8.86
CA ALA A 94 -1.76 -1.90 -10.29
C ALA A 94 -0.47 -1.12 -10.59
N PRO A 95 0.34 -1.55 -11.58
CA PRO A 95 1.48 -0.79 -12.05
C PRO A 95 1.08 0.62 -12.46
N LYS A 96 1.95 1.59 -12.16
CA LYS A 96 1.80 2.98 -12.59
C LYS A 96 2.54 3.18 -13.89
N PHE A 97 2.17 4.19 -14.67
CA PHE A 97 2.91 4.55 -15.87
C PHE A 97 4.39 4.80 -15.53
N GLY A 98 5.31 4.23 -16.31
CA GLY A 98 6.74 4.16 -15.99
C GLY A 98 7.17 2.85 -15.32
N TYR A 99 6.23 2.05 -14.80
CA TYR A 99 6.49 0.82 -14.08
C TYR A 99 5.64 -0.35 -14.60
N GLY A 100 6.26 -1.51 -14.72
CA GLY A 100 5.64 -2.80 -15.02
C GLY A 100 5.20 -3.54 -13.77
N LEU A 101 4.72 -4.78 -13.98
CA LEU A 101 4.38 -5.70 -12.90
C LEU A 101 5.56 -5.87 -11.94
N GLY A 102 5.29 -5.81 -10.63
CA GLY A 102 6.33 -5.93 -9.62
C GLY A 102 7.18 -4.68 -9.41
N GLY A 103 6.87 -3.56 -10.07
CA GLY A 103 7.63 -2.31 -9.93
C GLY A 103 8.89 -2.23 -10.80
N VAL A 104 9.01 -3.08 -11.81
CA VAL A 104 10.10 -3.03 -12.78
C VAL A 104 9.97 -1.77 -13.62
N VAL A 105 11.03 -0.96 -13.74
CA VAL A 105 10.99 0.27 -14.55
C VAL A 105 10.85 -0.10 -16.03
N ILE A 106 9.93 0.57 -16.74
CA ILE A 106 9.79 0.47 -18.20
C ILE A 106 10.59 1.64 -18.82
N PRO A 107 11.75 1.39 -19.46
CA PRO A 107 12.66 2.46 -19.87
C PRO A 107 12.02 3.51 -20.78
N GLU A 108 11.23 3.07 -21.77
CA GLU A 108 10.56 3.94 -22.73
C GLU A 108 9.59 4.90 -22.05
N GLN A 109 8.79 4.41 -21.09
CA GLN A 109 7.86 5.25 -20.33
C GLN A 109 8.59 6.14 -19.33
N ALA A 110 9.71 5.67 -18.75
CA ALA A 110 10.51 6.45 -17.81
C ALA A 110 11.13 7.70 -18.47
N VAL A 111 11.52 7.62 -19.75
CA VAL A 111 11.96 8.80 -20.52
C VAL A 111 10.86 9.86 -20.59
N VAL A 112 9.63 9.45 -20.86
CA VAL A 112 8.47 10.35 -20.91
C VAL A 112 8.20 10.98 -19.54
N VAL A 113 8.33 10.19 -18.46
CA VAL A 113 8.18 10.70 -17.09
C VAL A 113 9.23 11.76 -16.76
N ARG A 114 10.49 11.56 -17.16
CA ARG A 114 11.56 12.55 -16.99
C ARG A 114 11.26 13.84 -17.75
N GLU A 115 10.89 13.74 -19.03
CA GLU A 115 10.55 14.91 -19.85
C GLU A 115 9.32 15.67 -19.29
N MET A 116 8.31 14.96 -18.79
CA MET A 116 7.18 15.60 -18.09
C MET A 116 7.66 16.37 -16.85
N ALA A 117 8.59 15.81 -16.08
CA ALA A 117 9.14 16.44 -14.89
C ALA A 117 9.97 17.67 -15.25
N ASP A 118 10.86 17.57 -16.25
CA ASP A 118 11.70 18.68 -16.70
C ASP A 118 10.84 19.88 -17.17
N ARG A 119 9.79 19.62 -17.96
CA ARG A 119 8.84 20.67 -18.38
C ARG A 119 8.09 21.29 -17.21
N PHE A 120 7.70 20.49 -16.22
CA PHE A 120 7.03 20.97 -15.04
C PHE A 120 7.94 21.84 -14.16
N LEU A 121 9.18 21.41 -13.97
CA LEU A 121 10.22 22.15 -13.23
C LEU A 121 10.61 23.44 -13.95
N ALA A 122 10.60 23.44 -15.29
CA ALA A 122 10.75 24.64 -16.12
C ALA A 122 9.54 25.60 -16.05
N GLY A 123 8.52 25.30 -15.24
CA GLY A 123 7.38 26.17 -14.97
C GLY A 123 6.21 26.01 -15.94
N GLN A 124 6.20 25.01 -16.82
CA GLN A 124 5.05 24.76 -17.68
C GLN A 124 3.85 24.28 -16.86
N SER A 125 2.65 24.74 -17.24
CA SER A 125 1.42 24.28 -16.58
C SER A 125 1.11 22.81 -16.90
N LEU A 126 0.44 22.11 -15.99
CA LEU A 126 -0.04 20.74 -16.24
C LEU A 126 -0.89 20.64 -17.52
N ARG A 127 -1.63 21.70 -17.85
CA ARG A 127 -2.42 21.78 -19.09
C ARG A 127 -1.52 21.81 -20.33
N SER A 128 -0.42 22.58 -20.29
CA SER A 128 0.59 22.62 -21.36
C SER A 128 1.25 21.25 -21.56
N ILE A 129 1.62 20.59 -20.46
CA ILE A 129 2.26 19.27 -20.50
C ILE A 129 1.28 18.21 -21.04
N THR A 130 0.00 18.27 -20.63
CA THR A 130 -1.03 17.38 -21.15
C THR A 130 -1.28 17.59 -22.65
N LYS A 131 -1.23 18.84 -23.11
CA LYS A 131 -1.34 19.18 -24.53
C LYS A 131 -0.17 18.59 -25.32
N TRP A 132 1.06 18.83 -24.88
CA TRP A 132 2.27 18.24 -25.46
C TRP A 132 2.19 16.71 -25.53
N LEU A 133 1.72 16.05 -24.47
CA LEU A 133 1.55 14.60 -24.46
C LEU A 133 0.59 14.10 -25.55
N ASN A 134 -0.52 14.81 -25.76
CA ASN A 134 -1.53 14.41 -26.74
C ASN A 134 -1.17 14.79 -28.19
N GLU A 135 -0.42 15.86 -28.39
CA GLU A 135 -0.19 16.45 -29.72
C GLU A 135 1.22 16.15 -30.28
N GLU A 136 2.24 16.09 -29.42
CA GLU A 136 3.64 16.08 -29.83
C GLU A 136 4.39 14.82 -29.38
N SER A 137 4.05 14.24 -28.22
CA SER A 137 4.82 13.12 -27.67
C SER A 137 4.63 11.80 -28.43
N GLY A 138 3.47 11.61 -29.08
CA GLY A 138 3.10 10.34 -29.73
C GLY A 138 2.90 9.16 -28.77
N VAL A 139 2.96 9.38 -27.45
CA VAL A 139 2.91 8.32 -26.44
C VAL A 139 1.46 8.07 -26.01
N PRO A 140 0.97 6.81 -26.05
CA PRO A 140 -0.39 6.50 -25.63
C PRO A 140 -0.55 6.64 -24.11
N SER A 141 -1.74 7.04 -23.68
CA SER A 141 -2.05 7.13 -22.25
C SER A 141 -2.04 5.74 -21.57
N PRO A 142 -1.85 5.65 -20.24
CA PRO A 142 -1.71 4.39 -19.51
C PRO A 142 -2.93 3.45 -19.55
N ARG A 143 -4.05 3.87 -20.14
CA ARG A 143 -5.31 3.11 -20.28
C ARG A 143 -5.86 3.13 -21.72
N ALA A 144 -5.03 3.47 -22.70
CA ALA A 144 -5.46 3.55 -24.10
C ALA A 144 -5.99 2.21 -24.63
N ASP A 145 -5.51 1.09 -24.08
CA ASP A 145 -5.88 -0.29 -24.42
C ASP A 145 -7.27 -0.72 -23.89
N LYS A 146 -7.84 -0.02 -22.91
CA LYS A 146 -9.10 -0.40 -22.23
C LYS A 146 -10.35 0.34 -22.73
N GLY A 147 -10.37 0.79 -23.98
CA GLY A 147 -11.53 1.43 -24.59
C GLY A 147 -11.82 2.86 -24.08
N THR A 148 -10.84 3.47 -23.39
CA THR A 148 -10.87 4.92 -23.13
C THR A 148 -10.37 5.63 -24.41
N LEU A 149 -10.71 6.90 -24.63
CA LEU A 149 -10.34 7.71 -25.82
C LEU A 149 -8.82 7.81 -26.11
N GLY A 150 -7.96 7.09 -25.38
CA GLY A 150 -6.51 7.05 -25.62
C GLY A 150 -5.76 8.30 -25.14
N VAL A 151 -6.47 9.36 -24.78
CA VAL A 151 -5.91 10.67 -24.45
C VAL A 151 -5.39 10.79 -23.01
N TRP A 152 -4.36 11.60 -22.86
CA TRP A 152 -3.85 12.07 -21.58
C TRP A 152 -4.80 13.11 -21.00
N HIS A 153 -5.11 12.95 -19.71
CA HIS A 153 -5.84 13.93 -18.92
C HIS A 153 -4.91 14.60 -17.90
N ALA A 154 -5.16 15.88 -17.62
CA ALA A 154 -4.35 16.65 -16.68
C ALA A 154 -4.35 16.06 -15.25
N THR A 155 -5.42 15.36 -14.85
CA THR A 155 -5.49 14.63 -13.58
C THR A 155 -4.56 13.43 -13.54
N THR A 156 -4.40 12.70 -14.65
CA THR A 156 -3.43 11.60 -14.79
C THR A 156 -2.01 12.13 -14.76
N VAL A 157 -1.72 13.19 -15.52
CA VAL A 157 -0.41 13.86 -15.52
C VAL A 157 -0.08 14.39 -14.11
N LYS A 158 -1.05 15.02 -13.43
CA LYS A 158 -0.91 15.44 -12.03
C LYS A 158 -0.57 14.26 -11.12
N SER A 159 -1.30 13.15 -11.22
CA SER A 159 -1.06 11.98 -10.38
C SER A 159 0.32 11.35 -10.60
N ILE A 160 0.89 11.49 -11.80
CA ILE A 160 2.23 10.98 -12.13
C ILE A 160 3.30 11.96 -11.63
N LEU A 161 3.14 13.26 -11.87
CA LEU A 161 4.14 14.28 -11.50
C LEU A 161 4.17 14.64 -10.02
N VAL A 162 3.01 14.64 -9.36
CA VAL A 162 2.92 14.92 -7.91
C VAL A 162 3.40 13.71 -7.09
N SER A 163 3.58 12.56 -7.72
CA SER A 163 4.09 11.35 -7.08
C SER A 163 5.53 11.09 -7.57
N ALA A 164 6.51 11.41 -6.72
CA ALA A 164 7.92 10.98 -6.72
C ALA A 164 8.95 12.14 -6.79
N PRO A 165 9.15 12.89 -7.88
CA PRO A 165 10.41 13.61 -8.05
C PRO A 165 10.64 14.75 -7.04
N ALA A 166 9.66 15.65 -6.86
CA ALA A 166 9.82 16.80 -5.98
C ALA A 166 9.84 16.43 -4.48
N LEU A 167 9.13 15.36 -4.11
CA LEU A 167 9.18 14.81 -2.75
C LEU A 167 10.50 14.08 -2.51
N GLU A 168 10.97 13.29 -3.49
CA GLU A 168 12.26 12.60 -3.42
C GLU A 168 13.42 13.57 -3.35
N GLU A 169 13.41 14.66 -4.11
CA GLU A 169 14.42 15.73 -4.05
C GLU A 169 14.44 16.41 -2.69
N LEU A 170 13.26 16.72 -2.13
CA LEU A 170 13.15 17.31 -0.79
C LEU A 170 13.68 16.36 0.29
N VAL A 171 13.29 15.08 0.24
CA VAL A 171 13.69 14.07 1.23
C VAL A 171 15.19 13.76 1.12
N SER A 172 15.69 13.54 -0.09
CA SER A 172 17.11 13.28 -0.32
C SER A 172 17.98 14.47 0.06
N GLY A 173 17.58 15.69 -0.28
CA GLY A 173 18.27 16.92 0.14
C GLY A 173 18.34 17.07 1.66
N ALA A 174 17.23 16.83 2.37
CA ALA A 174 17.20 16.90 3.83
C ALA A 174 18.09 15.83 4.49
N VAL A 175 18.11 14.61 3.94
CA VAL A 175 18.93 13.50 4.43
C VAL A 175 20.42 13.75 4.20
N ILE A 176 20.80 14.25 3.02
CA ILE A 176 22.18 14.61 2.68
C ILE A 176 22.67 15.74 3.58
N ALA A 177 21.88 16.80 3.77
CA ALA A 177 22.24 17.90 4.66
C ALA A 177 22.42 17.42 6.11
N ARG A 178 21.57 16.50 6.58
CA ARG A 178 21.71 15.90 7.91
C ARG A 178 23.00 15.09 8.04
N LEU A 179 23.33 14.28 7.04
CA LEU A 179 24.58 13.49 6.99
C LEU A 179 25.82 14.39 6.91
N ALA A 180 25.76 15.52 6.21
CA ALA A 180 26.86 16.47 6.11
C ALA A 180 27.23 17.12 7.46
N VAL A 181 26.29 17.21 8.40
CA VAL A 181 26.48 17.90 9.70
C VAL A 181 26.70 16.92 10.86
N THR A 182 26.68 15.60 10.62
CA THR A 182 26.76 14.59 11.69
C THR A 182 28.21 14.14 11.93
N GLU A 183 28.76 14.33 13.13
CA GLU A 183 30.02 13.68 13.55
C GLU A 183 29.72 12.31 14.18
N LEU A 184 30.36 11.24 13.70
CA LEU A 184 30.13 9.88 14.23
C LEU A 184 31.18 9.47 15.29
N PRO A 185 30.79 8.71 16.33
CA PRO A 185 31.74 8.02 17.20
C PRO A 185 32.48 6.91 16.44
N THR A 186 33.79 6.76 16.70
CA THR A 186 34.65 5.75 16.07
C THR A 186 34.22 4.31 16.41
N PRO A 187 34.18 3.37 15.43
CA PRO A 187 33.67 2.02 15.65
C PRO A 187 34.70 1.04 16.25
N SER A 188 34.23 0.18 17.15
CA SER A 188 34.94 -0.99 17.72
C SER A 188 34.98 -2.18 16.73
N PRO A 189 35.98 -3.08 16.76
CA PRO A 189 36.33 -3.97 15.64
C PRO A 189 35.52 -5.28 15.47
N ASP A 190 34.54 -5.60 16.31
CA ASP A 190 34.05 -6.99 16.47
C ASP A 190 32.80 -7.41 15.65
N SER A 191 32.39 -6.67 14.61
CA SER A 191 31.09 -6.87 13.95
C SER A 191 31.05 -7.93 12.83
N SER A 192 32.18 -8.49 12.39
CA SER A 192 32.25 -9.41 11.24
C SER A 192 31.70 -10.81 11.54
N GLY A 193 31.92 -11.35 12.74
CA GLY A 193 31.40 -12.66 13.16
C GLY A 193 29.87 -12.71 13.23
N VAL A 194 29.25 -11.62 13.69
CA VAL A 194 27.79 -11.53 13.86
C VAL A 194 27.04 -11.59 12.51
N VAL A 195 27.61 -11.00 11.46
CA VAL A 195 27.02 -11.03 10.10
C VAL A 195 27.10 -12.44 9.52
N GLY A 196 28.25 -13.10 9.64
CA GLY A 196 28.42 -14.49 9.21
C GLY A 196 27.42 -15.43 9.88
N ASP A 197 27.25 -15.31 11.19
CA ASP A 197 26.32 -16.14 11.97
C ASP A 197 24.85 -15.89 11.61
N ALA A 198 24.48 -14.64 11.30
CA ALA A 198 23.12 -14.32 10.90
C ALA A 198 22.82 -14.81 9.47
N MET A 199 23.77 -14.67 8.53
CA MET A 199 23.63 -15.20 7.17
C MET A 199 23.54 -16.74 7.18
N ALA A 200 24.38 -17.42 7.96
CA ALA A 200 24.33 -18.86 8.11
C ALA A 200 22.96 -19.34 8.65
N ARG A 201 22.37 -18.61 9.61
CA ARG A 201 21.02 -18.90 10.13
C ARG A 201 19.91 -18.73 9.08
N ILE A 202 19.98 -17.70 8.24
CA ILE A 202 19.01 -17.50 7.15
C ILE A 202 19.08 -18.64 6.13
N VAL A 203 20.30 -19.01 5.72
CA VAL A 203 20.53 -20.12 4.78
C VAL A 203 19.99 -21.43 5.36
N ALA A 204 20.31 -21.74 6.62
CA ALA A 204 19.83 -22.95 7.28
C ALA A 204 18.30 -22.99 7.44
N ALA A 205 17.67 -21.86 7.79
CA ALA A 205 16.21 -21.79 7.94
C ALA A 205 15.46 -21.90 6.61
N ARG A 206 16.03 -21.38 5.51
CA ARG A 206 15.49 -21.56 4.15
C ARG A 206 15.59 -22.99 3.66
N ALA A 207 16.74 -23.65 3.87
CA ALA A 207 16.89 -25.07 3.57
C ALA A 207 15.85 -25.93 4.30
N ARG A 208 15.61 -25.65 5.59
CA ARG A 208 14.54 -26.32 6.36
C ARG A 208 13.14 -26.11 5.77
N LEU A 209 12.83 -24.93 5.24
CA LEU A 209 11.53 -24.68 4.61
C LEU A 209 11.34 -25.49 3.31
N GLU A 210 12.42 -25.71 2.56
CA GLU A 210 12.40 -26.54 1.36
C GLU A 210 12.23 -28.02 1.71
N ASP A 211 12.90 -28.50 2.75
CA ASP A 211 12.74 -29.87 3.25
C ASP A 211 11.32 -30.10 3.77
N LEU A 212 10.78 -29.17 4.57
CA LEU A 212 9.39 -29.22 5.04
C LEU A 212 8.37 -29.26 3.89
N ALA A 213 8.62 -28.53 2.80
CA ALA A 213 7.76 -28.53 1.63
C ALA A 213 7.82 -29.88 0.89
N ARG A 214 8.99 -30.49 0.79
CA ARG A 214 9.19 -31.82 0.20
C ARG A 214 8.49 -32.91 1.00
N ASP A 215 8.65 -32.89 2.33
CA ASP A 215 8.07 -33.87 3.24
C ASP A 215 6.54 -33.77 3.31
N TYR A 216 5.99 -32.55 3.25
CA TYR A 216 4.54 -32.36 3.12
C TYR A 216 4.01 -32.85 1.77
N GLY A 217 4.73 -32.58 0.68
CA GLY A 217 4.39 -33.07 -0.67
C GLY A 217 4.44 -34.60 -0.78
N ALA A 218 5.33 -35.25 -0.03
CA ALA A 218 5.45 -36.70 0.07
C ALA A 218 4.44 -37.34 1.05
N GLY A 219 3.65 -36.54 1.77
CA GLY A 219 2.69 -37.02 2.77
C GLY A 219 3.31 -37.48 4.10
N ALA A 220 4.59 -37.17 4.34
CA ALA A 220 5.30 -37.52 5.56
C ALA A 220 4.98 -36.58 6.74
N LEU A 221 4.38 -35.41 6.47
CA LEU A 221 3.98 -34.42 7.48
C LEU A 221 2.48 -34.14 7.40
N SER A 222 1.83 -34.06 8.56
CA SER A 222 0.48 -33.50 8.64
C SER A 222 0.48 -32.00 8.37
N ARG A 223 -0.68 -31.46 7.98
CA ARG A 223 -0.87 -30.02 7.77
C ARG A 223 -0.56 -29.19 9.03
N ALA A 224 -0.86 -29.73 10.22
CA ALA A 224 -0.61 -29.06 11.49
C ALA A 224 0.89 -28.99 11.81
N GLU A 225 1.61 -30.10 11.59
CA GLU A 225 3.07 -30.17 11.79
C GLU A 225 3.82 -29.30 10.78
N PHE A 226 3.41 -29.30 9.50
CA PHE A 226 3.96 -28.41 8.49
C PHE A 226 3.77 -26.94 8.86
N HIS A 227 2.57 -26.55 9.30
CA HIS A 227 2.31 -25.18 9.72
C HIS A 227 3.17 -24.78 10.92
N ALA A 228 3.26 -25.61 11.95
CA ALA A 228 4.05 -25.34 13.15
C ALA A 228 5.55 -25.21 12.82
N ALA A 229 6.11 -26.14 12.05
CA ALA A 229 7.52 -26.13 11.65
C ALA A 229 7.84 -24.95 10.71
N ARG A 230 6.92 -24.60 9.80
CA ARG A 230 7.05 -23.43 8.92
C ARG A 230 7.07 -22.13 9.72
N VAL A 231 6.20 -21.97 10.71
CA VAL A 231 6.18 -20.77 11.58
C VAL A 231 7.49 -20.64 12.34
N ALA A 232 8.03 -21.74 12.89
CA ALA A 232 9.31 -21.72 13.58
C ALA A 232 10.48 -21.33 12.66
N ALA A 233 10.54 -21.88 11.45
CA ALA A 233 11.57 -21.54 10.47
C ALA A 233 11.45 -20.09 9.97
N GLN A 234 10.23 -19.58 9.79
CA GLN A 234 9.99 -18.18 9.45
C GLN A 234 10.36 -17.22 10.58
N GLY A 235 10.10 -17.58 11.83
CA GLY A 235 10.56 -16.83 13.01
C GLY A 235 12.07 -16.72 13.07
N ALA A 236 12.79 -17.82 12.81
CA ALA A 236 14.25 -17.83 12.77
C ALA A 236 14.84 -16.93 11.65
N ILE A 237 14.18 -16.86 10.49
CA ILE A 237 14.55 -15.94 9.41
C ILE A 237 14.34 -14.49 9.88
N HIS A 238 13.19 -14.17 10.45
CA HIS A 238 12.88 -12.84 10.94
C HIS A 238 13.88 -12.36 12.00
N ASP A 239 14.21 -13.20 12.98
CA ASP A 239 15.16 -12.87 14.04
C ASP A 239 16.58 -12.66 13.50
N ALA A 240 17.00 -13.47 12.51
CA ALA A 240 18.29 -13.31 11.85
C ALA A 240 18.33 -12.05 10.97
N GLU A 241 17.24 -11.71 10.28
CA GLU A 241 17.09 -10.46 9.54
C GLU A 241 17.09 -9.24 10.47
N LEU A 242 16.48 -9.34 11.65
CA LEU A 242 16.48 -8.29 12.66
C LEU A 242 17.87 -8.10 13.28
N ALA A 243 18.62 -9.19 13.46
CA ALA A 243 20.03 -9.15 13.86
C ALA A 243 20.91 -8.49 12.78
N LEU A 244 20.71 -8.86 11.51
CA LEU A 244 21.36 -8.18 10.37
C LEU A 244 21.00 -6.70 10.33
N GLY A 245 19.73 -6.33 10.51
CA GLY A 245 19.28 -4.94 10.53
C GLY A 245 19.93 -4.10 11.63
N LYS A 246 20.18 -4.70 12.81
CA LYS A 246 20.90 -4.04 13.91
C LYS A 246 22.38 -3.82 13.59
N VAL A 247 23.06 -4.80 13.00
CA VAL A 247 24.46 -4.67 12.57
C VAL A 247 24.58 -3.70 11.38
N ASN A 248 23.61 -3.74 10.47
CA ASN A 248 23.55 -2.87 9.31
C ASN A 248 23.24 -1.41 9.67
N ARG A 249 22.66 -1.09 10.84
CA ARG A 249 22.59 0.31 11.34
C ARG A 249 23.97 0.89 11.64
N ALA A 250 24.87 0.11 12.23
CA ALA A 250 26.25 0.52 12.51
C ALA A 250 27.15 0.43 11.27
N SER A 251 26.82 -0.44 10.31
CA SER A 251 27.61 -0.65 9.08
C SER A 251 27.15 0.19 7.88
N ALA A 252 25.88 0.58 7.76
CA ALA A 252 25.35 1.42 6.67
C ALA A 252 25.88 2.86 6.73
N LEU A 253 26.36 3.28 7.90
CA LEU A 253 27.07 4.55 8.11
C LEU A 253 28.59 4.43 7.89
N LYS A 254 29.12 3.22 7.70
CA LYS A 254 30.55 2.95 7.54
C LYS A 254 30.95 3.12 6.07
N GLY A 255 31.83 4.09 5.79
CA GLY A 255 32.32 4.39 4.44
C GLY A 255 31.52 5.45 3.67
N LEU A 256 30.53 6.08 4.31
CA LEU A 256 29.89 7.27 3.74
C LEU A 256 30.82 8.48 3.89
N PRO A 257 30.92 9.39 2.89
CA PRO A 257 31.69 10.63 2.98
C PRO A 257 30.95 11.66 3.87
N ILE A 258 30.77 11.31 5.13
CA ILE A 258 30.10 12.13 6.15
C ILE A 258 30.95 13.39 6.36
N GLY A 259 30.32 14.55 6.37
CA GLY A 259 31.01 15.85 6.41
C GLY A 259 31.29 16.47 5.04
N ASP A 260 31.15 15.73 3.94
CA ASP A 260 31.33 16.23 2.57
C ASP A 260 30.03 16.15 1.78
N GLU A 261 29.29 17.26 1.76
CA GLU A 261 28.00 17.35 1.08
C GLU A 261 28.12 17.08 -0.43
N ALA A 262 29.21 17.50 -1.07
CA ALA A 262 29.39 17.30 -2.52
C ALA A 262 29.60 15.82 -2.84
N ALA A 263 30.42 15.13 -2.06
CA ALA A 263 30.63 13.69 -2.19
C ALA A 263 29.35 12.90 -1.86
N LEU A 264 28.58 13.32 -0.86
CA LEU A 264 27.28 12.70 -0.53
C LEU A 264 26.26 12.86 -1.67
N ARG A 265 26.19 14.04 -2.30
CA ARG A 265 25.31 14.28 -3.46
C ARG A 265 25.70 13.42 -4.65
N TYR A 266 26.99 13.35 -4.95
CA TYR A 266 27.49 12.51 -6.04
C TYR A 266 27.19 11.03 -5.80
N ALA A 267 27.50 10.53 -4.59
CA ALA A 267 27.26 9.15 -4.24
C ALA A 267 25.75 8.81 -4.23
N TRP A 268 24.90 9.74 -3.77
CA TRP A 268 23.44 9.58 -3.84
C TRP A 268 22.90 9.56 -5.26
N ALA A 269 23.48 10.32 -6.19
CA ALA A 269 23.02 10.35 -7.58
C ALA A 269 23.51 9.12 -8.36
N GLU A 270 24.82 8.85 -8.31
CA GLU A 270 25.51 8.01 -9.30
C GLU A 270 26.02 6.67 -8.75
N GLU A 271 26.31 6.56 -7.45
CA GLU A 271 26.99 5.36 -6.90
C GLU A 271 26.07 4.45 -6.08
N TRP A 272 25.15 5.01 -5.28
CA TRP A 272 24.38 4.22 -4.33
C TRP A 272 23.21 3.51 -5.01
N SER A 273 23.05 2.23 -4.66
CA SER A 273 21.93 1.42 -5.10
C SER A 273 20.63 1.80 -4.37
N ILE A 274 19.47 1.51 -4.96
CA ILE A 274 18.16 1.75 -4.32
C ILE A 274 18.04 1.07 -2.94
N PRO A 275 18.46 -0.19 -2.75
CA PRO A 275 18.46 -0.82 -1.42
C PRO A 275 19.29 -0.06 -0.39
N GLN A 276 20.45 0.46 -0.77
CA GLN A 276 21.33 1.24 0.09
C GLN A 276 20.71 2.60 0.46
N LYS A 277 20.15 3.33 -0.52
CA LYS A 277 19.38 4.57 -0.26
C LYS A 277 18.23 4.31 0.72
N ARG A 278 17.48 3.21 0.54
CA ARG A 278 16.40 2.81 1.46
C ARG A 278 16.90 2.48 2.87
N ALA A 279 18.04 1.82 3.00
CA ALA A 279 18.66 1.54 4.30
C ALA A 279 19.02 2.83 5.04
N ILE A 280 19.60 3.81 4.33
CA ILE A 280 19.95 5.14 4.85
C ILE A 280 18.70 5.94 5.26
N LEU A 281 17.68 5.96 4.41
CA LEU A 281 16.41 6.62 4.74
C LEU A 281 15.78 6.01 6.00
N THR A 282 15.78 4.67 6.09
CA THR A 282 15.17 3.95 7.22
C THR A 282 15.98 4.12 8.51
N SER A 283 17.29 4.32 8.43
CA SER A 283 18.12 4.56 9.60
C SER A 283 17.99 5.98 10.15
N LEU A 284 17.77 6.98 9.28
CA LEU A 284 17.76 8.39 9.66
C LEU A 284 16.36 8.97 9.91
N ILE A 285 15.37 8.59 9.10
CA ILE A 285 14.01 9.14 9.18
C ILE A 285 13.18 8.25 10.12
N ASP A 286 12.54 8.88 11.10
CA ASP A 286 11.53 8.25 11.95
C ASP A 286 10.17 8.28 11.26
N THR A 287 9.71 9.48 10.93
CA THR A 287 8.38 9.71 10.37
C THR A 287 8.42 10.79 9.29
N LEU A 288 7.72 10.56 8.18
CA LEU A 288 7.49 11.53 7.11
C LEU A 288 5.98 11.79 7.01
N VAL A 289 5.55 13.03 7.21
CA VAL A 289 4.14 13.43 7.13
C VAL A 289 3.94 14.38 5.94
N VAL A 290 2.95 14.11 5.10
CA VAL A 290 2.53 15.02 4.01
C VAL A 290 1.16 15.60 4.36
N ASN A 291 1.15 16.85 4.83
CA ASN A 291 -0.07 17.54 5.25
C ASN A 291 -1.01 17.83 4.08
N PRO A 292 -2.35 17.84 4.27
CA PRO A 292 -3.32 18.13 3.21
C PRO A 292 -3.16 19.56 2.65
N ASP A 293 -3.50 19.75 1.37
CA ASP A 293 -3.55 21.09 0.75
C ASP A 293 -4.96 21.67 0.88
N PRO A 294 -5.16 22.80 1.57
CA PRO A 294 -6.48 23.44 1.66
C PRO A 294 -6.98 23.98 0.31
N ASN A 295 -6.07 24.23 -0.65
CA ASN A 295 -6.41 24.87 -1.94
C ASN A 295 -6.30 23.92 -3.14
N CYS A 296 -6.03 22.63 -2.92
CA CYS A 296 -5.98 21.60 -3.98
C CYS A 296 -5.10 21.98 -5.20
N GLY A 297 -4.02 22.73 -4.99
CA GLY A 297 -3.17 23.27 -6.06
C GLY A 297 -2.38 22.19 -6.82
N SER A 298 -1.76 22.59 -7.95
CA SER A 298 -0.86 21.74 -8.74
C SER A 298 0.62 21.88 -8.37
N ARG A 299 0.98 22.89 -7.58
CA ARG A 299 2.35 23.19 -7.19
C ARG A 299 2.75 22.36 -5.97
N PHE A 300 3.86 21.65 -6.04
CA PHE A 300 4.47 21.04 -4.85
C PHE A 300 4.87 22.14 -3.87
N ARG A 301 4.50 21.97 -2.60
CA ARG A 301 4.83 22.92 -1.53
C ARG A 301 5.67 22.19 -0.49
N PRO A 302 6.98 22.48 -0.41
CA PRO A 302 7.90 21.90 0.57
C PRO A 302 7.38 22.00 2.00
N GLU A 303 6.74 23.13 2.35
CA GLU A 303 6.15 23.44 3.65
C GLU A 303 5.09 22.43 4.13
N ARG A 304 4.58 21.57 3.24
CA ARG A 304 3.60 20.53 3.58
C ARG A 304 4.25 19.23 4.06
N VAL A 305 5.56 19.11 3.94
CA VAL A 305 6.29 17.89 4.26
C VAL A 305 7.03 18.09 5.57
N ASP A 306 6.60 17.37 6.60
CA ASP A 306 7.29 17.33 7.89
C ASP A 306 8.17 16.07 7.93
N LEU A 307 9.47 16.27 8.17
CA LEU A 307 10.45 15.19 8.34
C LEU A 307 10.92 15.15 9.78
N LEU A 308 10.56 14.08 10.47
CA LEU A 308 11.06 13.79 11.82
C LEU A 308 12.21 12.81 11.69
N PHE A 309 13.41 13.27 12.04
CA PHE A 309 14.59 12.43 12.11
C PHE A 309 14.63 11.67 13.44
N LYS A 310 15.23 10.49 13.42
CA LYS A 310 15.54 9.74 14.63
C LYS A 310 16.57 10.51 15.45
N ALA A 311 16.37 10.50 16.78
CA ALA A 311 17.29 11.07 17.75
C ALA A 311 18.60 10.28 17.81
#